data_AF-A0A3B9WPQ2-F1
#
_entry.id   AF-A0A3B9WPQ2-F1
#
_cell.length_a   1.000
_cell.length_b   1.000
_cell.length_c   1.000
_cell.angle_alpha   90.00
_cell.angle_beta   90.00
_cell.angle_gamma   90.00
#
_symmetry.space_group_name_H-M   'P 1'
#
loop_
_entity.id
_entity.type
_entity.pdbx_description
1 polymer ?
#
loop_
_entity_poly.entity_id
_entity_poly.type
_entity_poly.pdbx_seq_one_letter_code
_entity_poly.pdbx_strand_id
1 'polypeptide(L)'
;YEKLGIPEAERKYLAGVTSQYDSEVVYHRNRIELEEQGILFCDMDTALREYPDLVKQYFGSVIPMGDNKFSALNTSVWSGGSFIYVPPGVECEMPLQAYFRINSDSAGQFERTLIIADEGSKVHYIEGCSAPVYTNNALHSAVVEIIVKPSAHVTYTTIQNWSPNVYNLVTKRARVETEGHMEWIDGNIGSKLTMKYPSVYLMGPKATGEVLSVAYAGAGQHQDAGAKMIHAAPETSSKIVSKSISKDGGITTYRGLVRIEEGATNCKSHVQCDALILDEQSESKTFPYMEVGERDAQVGHEATVSKIADEQLFYLMSRGLTQEQAMGMVVNGFIEPVTRTLPMEYAVEWSRLIELQMEGSVG
;
A
#
# COMPACT_ATOMS: atom_id res chain seq x y z
N TYR A 1 -9.79 8.05 18.33
CA TYR A 1 -9.58 9.52 18.27
C TYR A 1 -8.71 10.03 19.41
N GLU A 2 -9.13 9.92 20.68
CA GLU A 2 -8.29 10.39 21.82
C GLU A 2 -6.98 9.62 21.96
N LYS A 3 -7.02 8.29 21.89
CA LYS A 3 -5.81 7.44 21.89
C LYS A 3 -4.89 7.66 20.67
N LEU A 4 -5.46 8.13 19.55
CA LEU A 4 -4.69 8.46 18.34
C LEU A 4 -4.17 9.90 18.37
N GLY A 5 -4.41 10.67 19.45
CA GLY A 5 -3.94 12.05 19.65
C GLY A 5 -4.37 13.05 18.57
N ILE A 6 -5.44 12.75 17.83
CA ILE A 6 -5.93 13.58 16.72
C ILE A 6 -6.39 14.94 17.30
N PRO A 7 -5.89 16.08 16.80
CA PRO A 7 -6.28 17.43 17.21
C PRO A 7 -7.81 17.61 17.22
N GLU A 8 -8.32 18.40 18.17
CA GLU A 8 -9.77 18.58 18.35
C GLU A 8 -10.46 19.19 17.11
N ALA A 9 -9.72 19.98 16.32
CA ALA A 9 -10.17 20.50 15.03
C ALA A 9 -10.43 19.39 14.00
N GLU A 10 -9.53 18.40 13.91
CA GLU A 10 -9.71 17.21 13.08
C GLU A 10 -10.77 16.26 13.64
N ARG A 11 -11.00 16.25 14.95
CA ARG A 11 -12.12 15.48 15.53
C ARG A 11 -13.47 16.05 15.13
N LYS A 12 -13.65 17.37 15.18
CA LYS A 12 -14.89 18.01 14.68
C LYS A 12 -15.07 17.81 13.18
N TYR A 13 -13.97 17.72 12.44
CA TYR A 13 -13.94 17.40 11.02
C TYR A 13 -14.37 15.94 10.73
N LEU A 14 -13.83 14.97 11.47
CA LEU A 14 -14.16 13.54 11.37
C LEU A 14 -15.52 13.19 12.02
N ALA A 15 -15.99 13.98 12.99
CA ALA A 15 -17.28 13.83 13.65
C ALA A 15 -18.44 14.49 12.88
N GLY A 16 -18.14 15.38 11.92
CA GLY A 16 -19.12 15.92 10.96
C GLY A 16 -19.54 14.92 9.89
N VAL A 17 -18.96 13.72 9.89
CA VAL A 17 -19.31 12.57 9.03
C VAL A 17 -20.59 11.93 9.58
N THR A 18 -21.71 12.62 9.43
CA THR A 18 -23.03 12.10 9.75
C THR A 18 -23.44 11.05 8.72
N SER A 19 -23.50 9.79 9.18
CA SER A 19 -24.12 8.63 8.51
C SER A 19 -23.43 8.16 7.21
N GLN A 20 -22.37 7.35 7.36
CA GLN A 20 -21.68 6.67 6.26
C GLN A 20 -22.19 5.24 6.08
N TYR A 21 -22.71 4.93 4.89
CA TYR A 21 -22.97 3.58 4.43
C TYR A 21 -21.71 2.98 3.77
N ASP A 22 -21.56 1.66 3.83
CA ASP A 22 -20.36 0.93 3.39
C ASP A 22 -19.90 1.34 1.97
N SER A 23 -18.60 1.62 1.82
CA SER A 23 -17.88 1.90 0.55
C SER A 23 -18.01 3.31 -0.08
N GLU A 24 -18.54 4.32 0.63
CA GLU A 24 -18.58 5.71 0.12
C GLU A 24 -17.25 6.48 0.29
N VAL A 25 -16.79 7.13 -0.78
CA VAL A 25 -15.59 7.98 -0.81
C VAL A 25 -15.89 9.34 -0.17
N VAL A 26 -15.11 9.76 0.83
CA VAL A 26 -15.20 11.11 1.41
C VAL A 26 -14.47 12.10 0.50
N TYR A 27 -15.22 12.98 -0.16
CA TYR A 27 -14.65 14.07 -0.96
C TYR A 27 -14.22 15.26 -0.10
N HIS A 28 -13.04 15.79 -0.41
CA HIS A 28 -12.51 17.02 0.19
C HIS A 28 -12.66 18.22 -0.75
N ARG A 29 -12.48 19.41 -0.16
CA ARG A 29 -13.01 20.74 -0.56
C ARG A 29 -12.51 21.34 -1.89
N ASN A 30 -11.74 20.61 -2.70
CA ASN A 30 -10.98 21.17 -3.84
C ASN A 30 -11.46 20.66 -5.21
N ARG A 31 -12.68 20.12 -5.29
CA ARG A 31 -13.24 19.58 -6.54
C ARG A 31 -13.22 20.59 -7.68
N ILE A 32 -13.47 21.88 -7.39
CA ILE A 32 -13.44 22.96 -8.40
C ILE A 32 -12.02 23.14 -8.96
N GLU A 33 -11.00 23.20 -8.10
CA GLU A 33 -9.60 23.39 -8.53
C GLU A 33 -9.09 22.19 -9.36
N LEU A 34 -9.49 20.97 -8.98
CA LEU A 34 -9.17 19.75 -9.75
C LEU A 34 -9.89 19.75 -11.11
N GLU A 35 -11.17 20.12 -11.13
CA GLU A 35 -11.96 20.22 -12.37
C GLU A 35 -11.40 21.31 -13.31
N GLU A 36 -10.92 22.44 -12.77
CA GLU A 36 -10.24 23.50 -13.54
C GLU A 36 -8.94 23.02 -14.20
N GLN A 37 -8.24 22.08 -13.57
CA GLN A 37 -7.07 21.41 -14.14
C GLN A 37 -7.44 20.23 -15.07
N GLY A 38 -8.72 19.92 -15.21
CA GLY A 38 -9.24 18.79 -15.98
C GLY A 38 -9.04 17.43 -15.31
N ILE A 39 -8.63 17.40 -14.04
CA ILE A 39 -8.48 16.16 -13.26
C ILE A 39 -9.87 15.64 -12.91
N LEU A 40 -10.16 14.39 -13.28
CA LEU A 40 -11.36 13.71 -12.85
C LEU A 40 -11.02 12.95 -11.58
N PHE A 41 -11.66 13.28 -10.46
CA PHE A 41 -11.58 12.51 -9.23
C PHE A 41 -12.99 12.28 -8.68
N CYS A 42 -13.51 11.07 -8.91
CA CYS A 42 -14.82 10.65 -8.45
C CYS A 42 -14.83 9.18 -8.02
N ASP A 43 -15.98 8.68 -7.58
CA ASP A 43 -16.22 7.30 -7.23
C ASP A 43 -16.52 6.53 -8.52
N MET A 44 -16.29 5.22 -8.47
CA MET A 44 -16.45 4.38 -9.65
C MET A 44 -17.90 4.35 -10.18
N ASP A 45 -18.92 4.47 -9.32
CA ASP A 45 -20.33 4.54 -9.72
C ASP A 45 -20.63 5.80 -10.54
N THR A 46 -20.08 6.94 -10.11
CA THR A 46 -20.14 8.21 -10.84
C THR A 46 -19.35 8.13 -12.15
N ALA A 47 -18.14 7.56 -12.12
CA ALA A 47 -17.32 7.42 -13.32
C ALA A 47 -17.99 6.58 -14.41
N LEU A 48 -18.66 5.49 -14.04
CA LEU A 48 -19.43 4.67 -14.98
C LEU A 48 -20.59 5.43 -15.63
N ARG A 49 -21.21 6.35 -14.89
CA ARG A 49 -22.37 7.11 -15.35
C ARG A 49 -21.97 8.28 -16.22
N GLU A 50 -20.94 9.02 -15.81
CA GLU A 50 -20.56 10.30 -16.43
C GLU A 50 -19.44 10.14 -17.48
N TYR A 51 -18.57 9.14 -17.32
CA TYR A 51 -17.42 8.89 -18.21
C TYR A 51 -17.35 7.44 -18.71
N PRO A 52 -18.45 6.87 -19.24
CA PRO A 52 -18.54 5.44 -19.58
C PRO A 52 -17.50 4.99 -20.61
N ASP A 53 -17.18 5.83 -21.60
CA ASP A 53 -16.21 5.48 -22.65
C ASP A 53 -14.79 5.33 -22.09
N LEU A 54 -14.41 6.23 -21.17
CA LEU A 54 -13.10 6.22 -20.53
C LEU A 54 -12.96 5.03 -19.59
N VAL A 55 -13.99 4.78 -18.75
CA VAL A 55 -13.99 3.61 -17.87
C VAL A 55 -13.93 2.32 -18.69
N LYS A 56 -14.76 2.19 -19.74
CA LYS A 56 -14.81 1.00 -20.60
C LYS A 56 -13.47 0.73 -21.29
N GLN A 57 -12.70 1.76 -21.64
CA GLN A 57 -11.40 1.62 -22.27
C GLN A 57 -10.37 0.95 -21.33
N TYR A 58 -10.40 1.26 -20.04
CA TYR A 58 -9.33 0.88 -19.10
C TYR A 58 -9.74 -0.18 -18.06
N PHE A 59 -11.02 -0.32 -17.76
CA PHE A 59 -11.52 -1.26 -16.77
C PHE A 59 -11.15 -2.70 -17.13
N GLY A 60 -10.45 -3.38 -16.21
CA GLY A 60 -10.00 -4.77 -16.41
C GLY A 60 -8.87 -4.94 -17.42
N SER A 61 -8.27 -3.85 -17.91
CA SER A 61 -7.15 -3.90 -18.87
C SER A 61 -5.83 -4.33 -18.22
N VAL A 62 -5.68 -4.11 -16.91
CA VAL A 62 -4.48 -4.44 -16.14
C VAL A 62 -4.74 -5.66 -15.26
N ILE A 63 -5.91 -5.74 -14.63
CA ILE A 63 -6.37 -6.88 -13.82
C ILE A 63 -7.65 -7.43 -14.45
N PRO A 64 -7.52 -8.43 -15.36
CA PRO A 64 -8.66 -9.05 -16.01
C PRO A 64 -9.60 -9.73 -15.02
N MET A 65 -10.87 -9.91 -15.41
CA MET A 65 -11.91 -10.51 -14.58
C MET A 65 -11.54 -11.91 -14.04
N GLY A 66 -10.72 -12.66 -14.78
CA GLY A 66 -10.28 -14.02 -14.42
C GLY A 66 -8.89 -14.10 -13.80
N ASP A 67 -8.27 -12.99 -13.41
CA ASP A 67 -6.87 -12.95 -12.95
C ASP A 67 -6.62 -13.89 -11.76
N ASN A 68 -7.51 -13.85 -10.77
CA ASN A 68 -7.53 -14.77 -9.65
C ASN A 68 -8.93 -14.84 -9.01
N LYS A 69 -9.16 -15.82 -8.12
CA LYS A 69 -10.49 -16.05 -7.51
C LYS A 69 -11.08 -14.82 -6.79
N PHE A 70 -10.23 -13.99 -6.17
CA PHE A 70 -10.69 -12.82 -5.41
C PHE A 70 -10.94 -11.62 -6.32
N SER A 71 -10.10 -11.43 -7.34
CA SER A 71 -10.37 -10.43 -8.39
C SER A 71 -11.65 -10.73 -9.15
N ALA A 72 -11.94 -12.01 -9.43
CA ALA A 72 -13.17 -12.43 -10.10
C ALA A 72 -14.41 -12.15 -9.23
N LEU A 73 -14.32 -12.44 -7.93
CA LEU A 73 -15.36 -12.09 -6.97
C LEU A 73 -15.55 -10.57 -6.91
N ASN A 74 -14.47 -9.80 -6.71
CA ASN A 74 -14.51 -8.33 -6.71
C ASN A 74 -15.17 -7.81 -7.99
N THR A 75 -14.73 -8.22 -9.18
CA THR A 75 -15.32 -7.73 -10.43
C THR A 75 -16.81 -8.07 -10.57
N SER A 76 -17.29 -9.13 -9.92
CA SER A 76 -18.71 -9.51 -9.95
C SER A 76 -19.59 -8.70 -9.00
N VAL A 77 -19.06 -8.26 -7.85
CA VAL A 77 -19.88 -7.70 -6.75
C VAL A 77 -19.36 -6.37 -6.19
N TRP A 78 -18.35 -5.76 -6.82
CA TRP A 78 -17.77 -4.52 -6.31
C TRP A 78 -18.82 -3.41 -6.20
N SER A 79 -18.65 -2.58 -5.18
CA SER A 79 -19.48 -1.41 -4.91
C SER A 79 -18.57 -0.31 -4.38
N GLY A 80 -18.62 0.88 -4.97
CA GLY A 80 -17.72 1.98 -4.62
C GLY A 80 -16.28 1.80 -5.09
N GLY A 81 -15.35 2.52 -4.46
CA GLY A 81 -13.97 2.68 -4.90
C GLY A 81 -13.75 4.00 -5.67
N SER A 82 -12.53 4.24 -6.14
CA SER A 82 -12.14 5.54 -6.72
C SER A 82 -11.80 5.45 -8.21
N PHE A 83 -12.19 6.48 -8.95
CA PHE A 83 -11.80 6.73 -10.32
C PHE A 83 -10.99 8.02 -10.41
N ILE A 84 -9.80 7.94 -10.99
CA ILE A 84 -8.91 9.10 -11.17
C ILE A 84 -8.43 9.12 -12.62
N TYR A 85 -8.60 10.26 -13.28
CA TYR A 85 -7.97 10.55 -14.56
C TYR A 85 -7.24 11.88 -14.49
N VAL A 86 -5.96 11.88 -14.88
CA VAL A 86 -5.10 13.07 -14.89
C VAL A 86 -4.71 13.36 -16.34
N PRO A 87 -5.09 14.52 -16.90
CA PRO A 87 -4.84 14.85 -18.30
C PRO A 87 -3.35 15.00 -18.64
N PRO A 88 -2.98 14.99 -19.94
CA PRO A 88 -1.61 15.13 -20.37
C PRO A 88 -0.94 16.41 -19.84
N GLY A 89 0.28 16.27 -19.32
CA GLY A 89 1.12 17.36 -18.82
C GLY A 89 0.64 18.03 -17.53
N VAL A 90 -0.43 17.52 -16.90
CA VAL A 90 -0.96 18.07 -15.65
C VAL A 90 -0.24 17.46 -14.45
N GLU A 91 0.30 18.31 -13.57
CA GLU A 91 0.85 17.91 -12.27
C GLU A 91 -0.11 18.29 -11.15
N CYS A 92 -0.64 17.28 -10.47
CA CYS A 92 -1.48 17.46 -9.28
C CYS A 92 -0.59 17.76 -8.07
N GLU A 93 -0.51 19.03 -7.66
CA GLU A 93 0.39 19.48 -6.58
C GLU A 93 0.01 18.90 -5.20
N MET A 94 -1.28 18.65 -4.98
CA MET A 94 -1.79 18.12 -3.72
C MET A 94 -2.10 16.62 -3.85
N PRO A 95 -1.78 15.79 -2.84
CA PRO A 95 -2.20 14.39 -2.84
C PRO A 95 -3.73 14.26 -2.86
N LEU A 96 -4.24 13.42 -3.75
CA LEU A 96 -5.65 13.02 -3.77
C LEU A 96 -5.87 11.98 -2.68
N GLN A 97 -6.90 12.16 -1.86
CA GLN A 97 -7.14 11.30 -0.69
C GLN A 97 -8.51 10.66 -0.78
N ALA A 98 -8.56 9.34 -0.57
CA ALA A 98 -9.80 8.62 -0.32
C ALA A 98 -9.67 7.83 0.98
N TYR A 99 -10.74 7.83 1.77
CA TYR A 99 -10.79 7.10 3.04
C TYR A 99 -11.92 6.08 3.00
N PHE A 100 -11.58 4.80 3.15
CA PHE A 100 -12.54 3.71 3.18
C PHE A 100 -12.74 3.21 4.61
N ARG A 101 -14.01 3.04 5.01
CA ARG A 101 -14.39 2.57 6.35
C ARG A 101 -15.44 1.47 6.26
N ILE A 102 -15.16 0.34 6.89
CA ILE A 102 -16.13 -0.75 7.07
C ILE A 102 -17.02 -0.40 8.26
N ASN A 103 -18.33 -0.24 8.04
CA ASN A 103 -19.26 0.14 9.11
C ASN A 103 -20.26 -0.97 9.49
N SER A 104 -20.42 -2.03 8.68
CA SER A 104 -21.38 -3.10 8.95
C SER A 104 -20.78 -4.40 9.50
N ASP A 105 -21.56 -5.04 10.37
CA ASP A 105 -21.24 -6.33 10.98
C ASP A 105 -21.45 -7.44 9.93
N SER A 106 -20.38 -8.19 9.62
CA SER A 106 -20.38 -9.30 8.64
C SER A 106 -20.52 -8.92 7.15
N ALA A 107 -20.02 -7.76 6.71
CA ALA A 107 -19.91 -7.44 5.28
C ALA A 107 -18.53 -7.76 4.70
N GLY A 108 -18.53 -8.21 3.44
CA GLY A 108 -17.33 -8.18 2.60
C GLY A 108 -17.22 -6.81 1.93
N GLN A 109 -16.05 -6.18 1.99
CA GLN A 109 -15.75 -4.94 1.29
C GLN A 109 -15.08 -5.25 -0.04
N PHE A 110 -15.69 -4.81 -1.13
CA PHE A 110 -15.23 -5.04 -2.50
C PHE A 110 -15.16 -3.70 -3.21
N GLU A 111 -14.08 -2.97 -3.00
CA GLU A 111 -13.82 -1.72 -3.71
C GLU A 111 -12.96 -1.96 -4.95
N ARG A 112 -13.14 -1.10 -5.95
CA ARG A 112 -12.29 -1.09 -7.13
C ARG A 112 -11.77 0.31 -7.39
N THR A 113 -10.46 0.44 -7.51
CA THR A 113 -9.81 1.72 -7.82
C THR A 113 -9.19 1.66 -9.21
N LEU A 114 -9.47 2.66 -10.04
CA LEU A 114 -8.95 2.80 -11.39
C LEU A 114 -8.32 4.18 -11.55
N ILE A 115 -7.00 4.20 -11.77
CA ILE A 115 -6.22 5.44 -11.94
C ILE A 115 -5.57 5.45 -13.32
N ILE A 116 -5.77 6.53 -14.06
CA ILE A 116 -5.16 6.79 -15.35
C ILE A 116 -4.38 8.10 -15.26
N ALA A 117 -3.06 8.00 -15.31
CA ALA A 117 -2.17 9.16 -15.44
C ALA A 117 -1.74 9.26 -16.90
N ASP A 118 -2.23 10.27 -17.62
CA ASP A 118 -1.93 10.48 -19.04
C ASP A 118 -0.52 11.06 -19.28
N GLU A 119 -0.11 11.20 -20.55
CA GLU A 119 1.26 11.51 -20.94
C GLU A 119 1.87 12.71 -20.18
N GLY A 120 3.01 12.51 -19.53
CA GLY A 120 3.70 13.56 -18.77
C GLY A 120 2.95 14.07 -17.54
N SER A 121 1.86 13.43 -17.13
CA SER A 121 1.09 13.84 -15.93
C SER A 121 1.71 13.31 -14.64
N LYS A 122 1.36 13.92 -13.52
CA LYS A 122 1.83 13.49 -12.20
C LYS A 122 0.74 13.54 -11.14
N VAL A 123 0.64 12.48 -10.34
CA VAL A 123 -0.34 12.39 -9.26
C VAL A 123 0.15 11.55 -8.09
N HIS A 124 -0.18 12.01 -6.90
CA HIS A 124 -0.05 11.24 -5.66
C HIS A 124 -1.43 10.92 -5.14
N TYR A 125 -1.76 9.64 -4.99
CA TYR A 125 -3.01 9.18 -4.38
C TYR A 125 -2.73 8.47 -3.06
N ILE A 126 -3.53 8.78 -2.05
CA ILE A 126 -3.44 8.22 -0.71
C ILE A 126 -4.76 7.54 -0.37
N GLU A 127 -4.66 6.26 -0.05
CA GLU A 127 -5.74 5.40 0.40
C GLU A 127 -5.55 5.11 1.90
N GLY A 128 -6.51 5.59 2.71
CA GLY A 128 -6.58 5.26 4.13
C GLY A 128 -7.69 4.25 4.40
N CYS A 129 -7.37 3.17 5.11
CA CYS A 129 -8.35 2.16 5.50
C CYS A 129 -8.32 1.94 7.02
N SER A 130 -9.46 2.17 7.69
CA SER A 130 -9.64 1.76 9.09
C SER A 130 -10.97 1.04 9.28
N ALA A 131 -10.94 -0.03 10.10
CA ALA A 131 -12.14 -0.73 10.53
C ALA A 131 -12.29 -0.65 12.06
N PRO A 132 -13.49 -0.37 12.58
CA PRO A 132 -13.86 -0.70 13.95
C PRO A 132 -13.64 -2.20 14.24
N VAL A 133 -13.45 -2.53 15.52
CA VAL A 133 -13.39 -3.93 15.95
C VAL A 133 -14.81 -4.49 15.93
N TYR A 134 -15.05 -5.46 15.05
CA TYR A 134 -16.31 -6.22 14.98
C TYR A 134 -16.11 -7.65 15.50
N THR A 135 -17.19 -8.28 15.95
CA THR A 135 -17.15 -9.63 16.52
C THR A 135 -17.01 -10.75 15.49
N ASN A 136 -17.38 -10.51 14.23
CA ASN A 136 -17.38 -11.50 13.16
C ASN A 136 -16.23 -11.30 12.17
N ASN A 137 -15.73 -12.37 11.54
CA ASN A 137 -14.72 -12.25 10.49
C ASN A 137 -15.27 -11.45 9.29
N ALA A 138 -14.46 -10.55 8.73
CA ALA A 138 -14.79 -9.77 7.54
C ALA A 138 -13.77 -10.04 6.43
N LEU A 139 -14.17 -9.87 5.17
CA LEU A 139 -13.31 -10.00 4.00
C LEU A 139 -13.16 -8.63 3.34
N HIS A 140 -11.94 -8.15 3.22
CA HIS A 140 -11.59 -7.02 2.38
C HIS A 140 -10.88 -7.54 1.13
N SER A 141 -11.47 -7.29 -0.04
CA SER A 141 -10.96 -7.76 -1.33
C SER A 141 -11.01 -6.61 -2.34
N ALA A 142 -10.04 -5.71 -2.25
CA ALA A 142 -9.88 -4.61 -3.19
C ALA A 142 -9.17 -5.03 -4.48
N VAL A 143 -9.51 -4.35 -5.58
CA VAL A 143 -8.77 -4.40 -6.84
C VAL A 143 -8.34 -3.00 -7.25
N VAL A 144 -7.04 -2.81 -7.49
CA VAL A 144 -6.47 -1.52 -7.89
C VAL A 144 -5.75 -1.66 -9.22
N GLU A 145 -6.24 -0.94 -10.23
CA GLU A 145 -5.66 -0.84 -11.56
C GLU A 145 -5.08 0.55 -11.78
N ILE A 146 -3.80 0.62 -12.13
CA ILE A 146 -3.13 1.89 -12.45
C ILE A 146 -2.53 1.81 -13.85
N ILE A 147 -2.81 2.81 -14.67
CA ILE A 147 -2.24 2.97 -16.00
C ILE A 147 -1.40 4.24 -15.99
N VAL A 148 -0.09 4.08 -16.13
CA VAL A 148 0.89 5.16 -16.20
C VAL A 148 1.33 5.29 -17.66
N LYS A 149 0.85 6.34 -18.34
CA LYS A 149 1.18 6.64 -19.74
C LYS A 149 2.61 7.18 -19.89
N PRO A 150 3.12 7.38 -21.12
CA PRO A 150 4.50 7.80 -21.31
C PRO A 150 4.88 9.03 -20.49
N SER A 151 6.05 8.98 -19.85
CA SER A 151 6.58 10.05 -18.99
C SER A 151 5.70 10.46 -17.81
N ALA A 152 4.61 9.74 -17.50
CA ALA A 152 3.75 10.03 -16.38
C ALA A 152 4.31 9.47 -15.06
N HIS A 153 3.93 10.05 -13.94
CA HIS A 153 4.39 9.66 -12.60
C HIS A 153 3.19 9.44 -11.66
N VAL A 154 3.09 8.23 -11.10
CA VAL A 154 2.08 7.92 -10.08
C VAL A 154 2.74 7.44 -8.80
N THR A 155 2.44 8.12 -7.68
CA THR A 155 2.70 7.62 -6.33
C THR A 155 1.38 7.16 -5.72
N TYR A 156 1.33 5.92 -5.25
CA TYR A 156 0.17 5.36 -4.56
C TYR A 156 0.58 4.97 -3.14
N THR A 157 0.00 5.66 -2.16
CA THR A 157 0.21 5.36 -0.75
C THR A 157 -0.99 4.64 -0.18
N THR A 158 -0.77 3.53 0.52
CA THR A 158 -1.80 2.85 1.33
C THR A 158 -1.34 2.81 2.78
N ILE A 159 -2.20 3.26 3.68
CA ILE A 159 -2.03 3.04 5.12
C ILE A 159 -3.26 2.31 5.61
N GLN A 160 -3.08 1.04 5.99
CA GLN A 160 -4.17 0.22 6.50
C GLN A 160 -3.94 -0.10 7.98
N ASN A 161 -5.01 -0.03 8.75
CA ASN A 161 -5.09 -0.58 10.11
C ASN A 161 -6.40 -1.35 10.26
N TRP A 162 -6.34 -2.65 9.96
CA TRP A 162 -7.51 -3.52 10.01
C TRP A 162 -7.68 -4.15 11.39
N SER A 163 -8.93 -4.41 11.78
CA SER A 163 -9.19 -5.21 12.98
C SER A 163 -8.67 -6.66 12.80
N PRO A 164 -8.23 -7.35 13.88
CA PRO A 164 -7.57 -8.66 13.79
C PRO A 164 -8.44 -9.81 13.22
N ASN A 165 -9.72 -9.57 12.95
CA ASN A 165 -10.69 -10.50 12.37
C ASN A 165 -10.86 -10.33 10.85
N VAL A 166 -10.16 -9.38 10.23
CA VAL A 166 -10.27 -9.09 8.78
C VAL A 166 -9.30 -9.98 7.98
N TYR A 167 -9.79 -10.57 6.89
CA TYR A 167 -8.95 -11.12 5.82
C TYR A 167 -8.74 -10.05 4.75
N ASN A 168 -7.51 -9.67 4.48
CA ASN A 168 -7.14 -8.61 3.55
C ASN A 168 -6.48 -9.21 2.30
N LEU A 169 -7.27 -9.44 1.26
CA LEU A 169 -6.90 -10.25 0.09
C LEU A 169 -7.00 -9.38 -1.17
N VAL A 170 -5.94 -8.61 -1.43
CA VAL A 170 -5.98 -7.47 -2.37
C VAL A 170 -5.16 -7.76 -3.61
N THR A 171 -5.66 -7.35 -4.78
CA THR A 171 -4.92 -7.39 -6.04
C THR A 171 -4.65 -5.97 -6.52
N LYS A 172 -3.40 -5.50 -6.44
CA LYS A 172 -2.97 -4.20 -6.98
C LYS A 172 -1.97 -4.40 -8.11
N ARG A 173 -2.17 -3.74 -9.25
CA ARG A 173 -1.25 -3.82 -10.39
C ARG A 173 -1.24 -2.51 -11.16
N ALA A 174 -0.03 -2.05 -11.47
CA ALA A 174 0.22 -0.93 -12.34
C ALA A 174 0.82 -1.42 -13.68
N ARG A 175 0.42 -0.77 -14.76
CA ARG A 175 1.04 -0.88 -16.08
C ARG A 175 1.73 0.44 -16.40
N VAL A 176 3.03 0.39 -16.65
CA VAL A 176 3.88 1.56 -16.86
C VAL A 176 4.44 1.57 -18.26
N GLU A 177 4.11 2.62 -19.01
CA GLU A 177 4.59 2.86 -20.37
C GLU A 177 5.94 3.62 -20.36
N THR A 178 6.42 3.98 -21.55
CA THR A 178 7.78 4.51 -21.79
C THR A 178 8.14 5.68 -20.89
N GLU A 179 9.30 5.62 -20.23
CA GLU A 179 9.79 6.67 -19.31
C GLU A 179 8.81 7.03 -18.17
N GLY A 180 7.77 6.23 -17.94
CA GLY A 180 6.85 6.39 -16.82
C GLY A 180 7.46 5.93 -15.49
N HIS A 181 6.89 6.41 -14.39
CA HIS A 181 7.29 6.06 -13.03
C HIS A 181 6.07 5.66 -12.20
N MET A 182 6.19 4.53 -11.49
CA MET A 182 5.19 4.05 -10.54
C MET A 182 5.85 3.78 -9.19
N GLU A 183 5.30 4.36 -8.13
CA GLU A 183 5.74 4.12 -6.76
C GLU A 183 4.57 3.62 -5.90
N TRP A 184 4.74 2.46 -5.27
CA TRP A 184 3.85 1.95 -4.23
C TRP A 184 4.46 2.18 -2.86
N ILE A 185 3.77 2.92 -1.99
CA ILE A 185 4.12 3.07 -0.58
C ILE A 185 3.05 2.36 0.24
N ASP A 186 3.41 1.31 0.96
CA ASP A 186 2.45 0.39 1.54
C ASP A 186 2.70 0.12 3.01
N GLY A 187 1.78 0.55 3.86
CA GLY A 187 1.81 0.35 5.30
C GLY A 187 0.76 -0.67 5.75
N ASN A 188 1.21 -1.85 6.19
CA ASN A 188 0.37 -2.98 6.60
C ASN A 188 0.35 -3.16 8.12
N ILE A 189 -0.73 -2.74 8.78
CA ILE A 189 -0.97 -2.99 10.21
C ILE A 189 -2.33 -3.68 10.39
N GLY A 190 -2.41 -4.60 11.35
CA GLY A 190 -3.67 -5.27 11.68
C GLY A 190 -4.00 -6.44 10.74
N SER A 191 -5.29 -6.79 10.63
CA SER A 191 -5.82 -7.97 9.91
C SER A 191 -5.42 -9.32 10.54
N LYS A 192 -6.22 -10.36 10.30
CA LYS A 192 -5.88 -11.74 10.63
C LYS A 192 -4.86 -12.30 9.66
N LEU A 193 -5.14 -12.12 8.38
CA LEU A 193 -4.32 -12.58 7.27
C LEU A 193 -4.33 -11.50 6.19
N THR A 194 -3.15 -11.02 5.82
CA THR A 194 -2.97 -10.20 4.61
C THR A 194 -2.28 -11.03 3.54
N MET A 195 -2.81 -10.97 2.32
CA MET A 195 -2.16 -11.48 1.11
C MET A 195 -2.17 -10.36 0.08
N LYS A 196 -1.02 -9.71 -0.13
CA LYS A 196 -0.94 -8.53 -0.99
C LYS A 196 0.42 -8.42 -1.67
N TYR A 197 0.40 -8.31 -3.01
CA TYR A 197 1.59 -8.22 -3.84
C TYR A 197 1.43 -7.14 -4.91
N PRO A 198 1.57 -5.85 -4.56
CA PRO A 198 1.52 -4.78 -5.54
C PRO A 198 2.53 -5.07 -6.66
N SER A 199 2.03 -4.99 -7.88
CA SER A 199 2.77 -5.42 -9.06
C SER A 199 2.99 -4.23 -9.98
N VAL A 200 4.19 -4.10 -10.55
CA VAL A 200 4.50 -3.11 -11.59
C VAL A 200 4.92 -3.84 -12.85
N TYR A 201 4.18 -3.60 -13.93
CA TYR A 201 4.44 -4.14 -15.25
C TYR A 201 5.10 -3.02 -16.06
N LEU A 202 6.42 -3.12 -16.23
CA LEU A 202 7.26 -2.15 -16.92
C LEU A 202 7.23 -2.49 -18.41
N MET A 203 6.24 -1.94 -19.12
CA MET A 203 5.88 -2.30 -20.49
C MET A 203 6.55 -1.42 -21.55
N GLY A 204 7.00 -0.21 -21.16
CA GLY A 204 7.69 0.71 -22.06
C GLY A 204 9.18 0.85 -21.74
N PRO A 205 10.03 1.19 -22.74
CA PRO A 205 11.45 1.43 -22.52
C PRO A 205 11.69 2.46 -21.41
N LYS A 206 12.70 2.22 -20.57
CA LYS A 206 13.07 3.08 -19.44
C LYS A 206 11.95 3.34 -18.42
N ALA A 207 10.87 2.56 -18.44
CA ALA A 207 9.89 2.60 -17.37
C ALA A 207 10.53 2.21 -16.03
N THR A 208 10.06 2.84 -14.96
CA THR A 208 10.60 2.64 -13.62
C THR A 208 9.52 2.28 -12.59
N GLY A 209 9.87 1.44 -11.63
CA GLY A 209 8.93 0.93 -10.63
C GLY A 209 9.55 0.80 -9.24
N GLU A 210 8.90 1.36 -8.23
CA GLU A 210 9.33 1.29 -6.85
C GLU A 210 8.23 0.72 -5.96
N VAL A 211 8.61 -0.14 -5.01
CA VAL A 211 7.72 -0.60 -3.94
C VAL A 211 8.45 -0.45 -2.62
N LEU A 212 7.86 0.34 -1.73
CA LEU A 212 8.27 0.51 -0.36
C LEU A 212 7.16 -0.03 0.53
N SER A 213 7.42 -1.13 1.25
CA SER A 213 6.40 -1.81 2.05
C SER A 213 6.86 -2.03 3.48
N VAL A 214 5.99 -1.72 4.45
CA VAL A 214 6.14 -2.11 5.86
C VAL A 214 5.01 -3.06 6.23
N ALA A 215 5.34 -4.13 6.94
CA ALA A 215 4.36 -5.03 7.53
C ALA A 215 4.63 -5.27 9.01
N TYR A 216 3.58 -5.16 9.82
CA TYR A 216 3.60 -5.50 11.24
C TYR A 216 2.66 -6.69 11.50
N ALA A 217 3.17 -7.74 12.14
CA ALA A 217 2.38 -8.88 12.58
C ALA A 217 2.46 -9.05 14.10
N GLY A 218 1.32 -8.91 14.76
CA GLY A 218 1.13 -9.23 16.19
C GLY A 218 0.51 -10.62 16.42
N ALA A 219 0.00 -10.83 17.63
CA ALA A 219 -0.62 -12.09 18.04
C ALA A 219 -1.72 -12.59 17.09
N GLY A 220 -1.55 -13.82 16.59
CA GLY A 220 -2.52 -14.48 15.71
C GLY A 220 -2.62 -13.90 14.30
N GLN A 221 -1.72 -12.98 13.93
CA GLN A 221 -1.69 -12.34 12.61
C GLN A 221 -0.65 -12.99 11.68
N HIS A 222 -0.99 -13.05 10.40
CA HIS A 222 -0.06 -13.44 9.33
C HIS A 222 -0.07 -12.39 8.21
N GLN A 223 1.06 -11.73 8.00
CA GLN A 223 1.25 -10.80 6.89
C GLN A 223 2.04 -11.49 5.77
N ASP A 224 1.38 -11.99 4.72
CA ASP A 224 2.03 -12.43 3.48
C ASP A 224 1.99 -11.27 2.48
N ALA A 225 2.99 -10.41 2.58
CA ALA A 225 3.13 -9.18 1.81
C ALA A 225 4.37 -9.27 0.91
N GLY A 226 4.39 -8.50 -0.17
CA GLY A 226 5.57 -8.41 -1.00
C GLY A 226 5.32 -7.59 -2.25
N ALA A 227 6.02 -7.90 -3.33
CA ALA A 227 6.00 -7.08 -4.54
C ALA A 227 6.29 -7.93 -5.78
N LYS A 228 5.79 -7.49 -6.94
CA LYS A 228 6.17 -8.08 -8.22
C LYS A 228 6.65 -7.01 -9.20
N MET A 229 7.84 -7.17 -9.73
CA MET A 229 8.39 -6.31 -10.78
C MET A 229 8.55 -7.14 -12.05
N ILE A 230 7.80 -6.78 -13.09
CA ILE A 230 7.83 -7.47 -14.39
C ILE A 230 8.45 -6.52 -15.40
N HIS A 231 9.68 -6.80 -15.82
CA HIS A 231 10.41 -6.06 -16.85
C HIS A 231 10.09 -6.67 -18.22
N ALA A 232 9.29 -5.98 -19.01
CA ALA A 232 8.87 -6.41 -20.34
C ALA A 232 9.42 -5.52 -21.47
N ALA A 233 10.28 -4.57 -21.14
CA ALA A 233 10.87 -3.60 -22.06
C ALA A 233 12.32 -3.27 -21.68
N PRO A 234 13.13 -2.79 -22.64
CA PRO A 234 14.54 -2.51 -22.42
C PRO A 234 14.77 -1.32 -21.49
N GLU A 235 15.93 -1.31 -20.83
CA GLU A 235 16.42 -0.23 -19.97
C GLU A 235 15.50 0.09 -18.78
N THR A 236 14.61 -0.83 -18.41
CA THR A 236 13.69 -0.64 -17.28
C THR A 236 14.40 -0.86 -15.95
N SER A 237 14.00 -0.13 -14.92
CA SER A 237 14.60 -0.25 -13.58
C SER A 237 13.58 -0.38 -12.47
N SER A 238 13.85 -1.24 -11.48
CA SER A 238 12.98 -1.36 -10.31
C SER A 238 13.70 -1.44 -8.98
N LYS A 239 13.02 -1.00 -7.92
CA LYS A 239 13.47 -1.13 -6.54
C LYS A 239 12.36 -1.67 -5.66
N ILE A 240 12.65 -2.70 -4.87
CA ILE A 240 11.76 -3.20 -3.83
C ILE A 240 12.48 -3.04 -2.50
N VAL A 241 11.86 -2.32 -1.56
CA VAL A 241 12.27 -2.25 -0.17
C VAL A 241 11.11 -2.76 0.66
N SER A 242 11.30 -3.91 1.31
CA SER A 242 10.32 -4.50 2.21
C SER A 242 10.89 -4.57 3.61
N LYS A 243 10.13 -4.05 4.57
CA LYS A 243 10.44 -4.07 5.99
C LYS A 243 9.36 -4.81 6.74
N SER A 244 9.72 -5.76 7.57
CA SER A 244 8.76 -6.55 8.34
C SER A 244 9.08 -6.58 9.81
N ILE A 245 8.07 -6.47 10.67
CA ILE A 245 8.18 -6.53 12.13
C ILE A 245 7.27 -7.65 12.62
N SER A 246 7.78 -8.54 13.46
CA SER A 246 7.01 -9.67 14.01
C SER A 246 7.11 -9.71 15.53
N LYS A 247 5.95 -9.84 16.18
CA LYS A 247 5.79 -9.81 17.63
C LYS A 247 4.59 -10.65 18.09
N ASP A 248 4.61 -11.08 19.34
CA ASP A 248 3.60 -11.85 20.06
C ASP A 248 3.20 -13.14 19.31
N GLY A 249 4.15 -13.77 18.62
CA GLY A 249 3.92 -14.97 17.81
C GLY A 249 3.37 -14.67 16.41
N GLY A 250 3.37 -13.39 16.01
CA GLY A 250 2.99 -12.96 14.67
C GLY A 250 3.95 -13.48 13.60
N ILE A 251 3.40 -13.70 12.41
CA ILE A 251 4.14 -14.22 11.27
C ILE A 251 4.19 -13.16 10.19
N THR A 252 5.39 -12.77 9.79
CA THR A 252 5.59 -12.00 8.56
C THR A 252 6.16 -12.90 7.47
N THR A 253 5.73 -12.67 6.25
CA THR A 253 6.22 -13.37 5.06
C THR A 253 6.41 -12.34 3.97
N TYR A 254 7.65 -12.13 3.56
CA TYR A 254 7.96 -11.46 2.32
C TYR A 254 7.84 -12.45 1.16
N ARG A 255 7.10 -12.08 0.12
CA ARG A 255 7.05 -12.83 -1.15
C ARG A 255 7.26 -11.90 -2.34
N GLY A 256 8.44 -12.01 -2.94
CA GLY A 256 8.84 -11.17 -4.07
C GLY A 256 8.88 -11.94 -5.38
N LEU A 257 8.55 -11.29 -6.49
CA LEU A 257 8.89 -11.76 -7.83
C LEU A 257 9.58 -10.63 -8.60
N VAL A 258 10.78 -10.88 -9.08
CA VAL A 258 11.39 -10.09 -10.16
C VAL A 258 11.45 -10.97 -11.39
N ARG A 259 10.73 -10.58 -12.44
CA ARG A 259 10.77 -11.25 -13.73
C ARG A 259 11.32 -10.30 -14.77
N ILE A 260 12.31 -10.76 -15.52
CA ILE A 260 12.85 -10.06 -16.68
C ILE A 260 12.56 -10.94 -17.89
N GLU A 261 11.67 -10.44 -18.76
CA GLU A 261 11.26 -11.14 -19.97
C GLU A 261 12.37 -11.14 -21.01
N GLU A 262 12.37 -12.14 -21.90
CA GLU A 262 13.24 -12.13 -23.08
C GLU A 262 12.93 -10.89 -23.96
N GLY A 263 13.98 -10.23 -24.44
CA GLY A 263 13.95 -8.94 -25.14
C GLY A 263 14.11 -7.70 -24.24
N ALA A 264 13.98 -7.83 -22.91
CA ALA A 264 14.13 -6.72 -21.97
C ALA A 264 15.61 -6.46 -21.62
N THR A 265 16.39 -5.99 -22.60
CA THR A 265 17.84 -5.76 -22.45
C THR A 265 18.17 -4.62 -21.49
N ASN A 266 19.32 -4.68 -20.82
CA ASN A 266 19.86 -3.65 -19.92
C ASN A 266 18.96 -3.31 -18.72
N CYS A 267 18.14 -4.25 -18.26
CA CYS A 267 17.29 -4.05 -17.08
C CYS A 267 18.08 -4.07 -15.77
N LYS A 268 17.58 -3.32 -14.78
CA LYS A 268 18.17 -3.28 -13.43
C LYS A 268 17.10 -3.49 -12.37
N SER A 269 17.37 -4.33 -11.38
CA SER A 269 16.47 -4.49 -10.24
C SER A 269 17.23 -4.71 -8.94
N HIS A 270 16.80 -4.03 -7.88
CA HIS A 270 17.33 -4.21 -6.53
C HIS A 270 16.22 -4.54 -5.55
N VAL A 271 16.39 -5.61 -4.79
CA VAL A 271 15.44 -6.07 -3.78
C VAL A 271 16.11 -6.09 -2.42
N GLN A 272 15.60 -5.29 -1.49
CA GLN A 272 16.04 -5.24 -0.10
C GLN A 272 14.91 -5.69 0.82
N CYS A 273 15.17 -6.73 1.62
CA CYS A 273 14.22 -7.27 2.59
C CYS A 273 14.83 -7.20 3.99
N ASP A 274 14.32 -6.32 4.84
CA ASP A 274 14.75 -6.23 6.23
C ASP A 274 13.64 -6.77 7.15
N ALA A 275 13.99 -7.68 8.05
CA ALA A 275 13.07 -8.19 9.06
C ALA A 275 13.56 -7.88 10.46
N LEU A 276 12.64 -7.51 11.34
CA LEU A 276 12.86 -7.26 12.76
C LEU A 276 11.95 -8.18 13.58
N ILE A 277 12.55 -9.13 14.31
CA ILE A 277 11.81 -10.06 15.18
C ILE A 277 11.96 -9.58 16.63
N LEU A 278 10.83 -9.38 17.31
CA LEU A 278 10.78 -8.76 18.64
C LEU A 278 10.73 -9.76 19.81
N ASP A 279 10.52 -11.04 19.53
CA ASP A 279 10.49 -12.12 20.54
C ASP A 279 10.96 -13.47 19.96
N GLU A 280 10.94 -14.52 20.77
CA GLU A 280 11.40 -15.86 20.36
C GLU A 280 10.35 -16.70 19.61
N GLN A 281 9.07 -16.36 19.75
CA GLN A 281 7.95 -17.15 19.21
C GLN A 281 7.49 -16.67 17.83
N SER A 282 7.83 -15.44 17.46
CA SER A 282 7.50 -14.81 16.19
C SER A 282 8.38 -15.31 15.05
N GLU A 283 7.85 -15.25 13.84
CA GLU A 283 8.53 -15.78 12.66
C GLU A 283 8.54 -14.76 11.51
N SER A 284 9.68 -14.69 10.81
CA SER A 284 9.78 -13.97 9.56
C SER A 284 10.28 -14.91 8.46
N LYS A 285 9.55 -14.95 7.34
CA LYS A 285 9.83 -15.80 6.18
C LYS A 285 10.13 -14.92 4.97
N THR A 286 11.12 -15.28 4.17
CA THR A 286 11.47 -14.54 2.94
C THR A 286 11.50 -15.51 1.77
N PHE A 287 10.60 -15.32 0.80
CA PHE A 287 10.48 -16.13 -0.41
C PHE A 287 10.69 -15.28 -1.66
N PRO A 288 11.94 -15.00 -2.05
CA PRO A 288 12.25 -14.27 -3.27
C PRO A 288 12.20 -15.21 -4.49
N TYR A 289 11.60 -14.74 -5.59
CA TYR A 289 11.59 -15.41 -6.88
C TYR A 289 12.23 -14.50 -7.92
N MET A 290 13.24 -15.02 -8.62
CA MET A 290 14.00 -14.27 -9.61
C MET A 290 14.00 -15.07 -10.90
N GLU A 291 13.30 -14.56 -11.91
CA GLU A 291 13.18 -15.18 -13.23
C GLU A 291 13.84 -14.25 -14.25
N VAL A 292 15.10 -14.53 -14.59
CA VAL A 292 15.93 -13.63 -15.41
C VAL A 292 16.10 -14.23 -16.81
N GLY A 293 15.29 -13.76 -17.76
CA GLY A 293 15.34 -14.18 -19.16
C GLY A 293 16.45 -13.51 -19.97
N GLU A 294 17.01 -12.41 -19.48
CA GLU A 294 18.02 -11.62 -20.20
C GLU A 294 19.43 -11.68 -19.60
N ARG A 295 20.44 -11.74 -20.48
CA ARG A 295 21.84 -11.96 -20.07
C ARG A 295 22.54 -10.72 -19.55
N ASP A 296 22.13 -9.54 -20.01
CA ASP A 296 22.71 -8.26 -19.63
C ASP A 296 21.97 -7.59 -18.46
N ALA A 297 20.95 -8.27 -17.91
CA ALA A 297 20.21 -7.83 -16.76
C ALA A 297 21.06 -7.85 -15.47
N GLN A 298 20.91 -6.82 -14.66
CA GLN A 298 21.55 -6.71 -13.35
C GLN A 298 20.51 -6.81 -12.27
N VAL A 299 20.58 -7.87 -11.46
CA VAL A 299 19.59 -8.10 -10.41
C VAL A 299 20.27 -8.41 -9.08
N GLY A 300 20.01 -7.56 -8.08
CA GLY A 300 20.49 -7.72 -6.71
C GLY A 300 19.35 -8.07 -5.77
N HIS A 301 19.61 -9.00 -4.84
CA HIS A 301 18.72 -9.29 -3.72
C HIS A 301 19.53 -9.39 -2.43
N GLU A 302 19.10 -8.64 -1.43
CA GLU A 302 19.62 -8.69 -0.07
C GLU A 302 18.47 -8.92 0.93
N ALA A 303 18.73 -9.77 1.92
CA ALA A 303 17.78 -10.06 2.99
C ALA A 303 18.50 -10.08 4.33
N THR A 304 18.05 -9.26 5.27
CA THR A 304 18.61 -9.15 6.62
C THR A 304 17.54 -9.47 7.64
N VAL A 305 17.84 -10.37 8.58
CA VAL A 305 16.97 -10.62 9.73
C VAL A 305 17.71 -10.17 10.98
N SER A 306 17.07 -9.26 11.71
CA SER A 306 17.61 -8.66 12.92
C SER A 306 16.71 -8.96 14.11
N LYS A 307 17.32 -9.10 15.28
CA LYS A 307 16.65 -9.01 16.58
C LYS A 307 17.07 -7.71 17.24
N ILE A 308 16.24 -7.18 18.12
CA ILE A 308 16.67 -6.04 18.95
C ILE A 308 17.75 -6.54 19.90
N ALA A 309 18.92 -5.90 19.89
CA ALA A 309 20.00 -6.27 20.79
C ALA A 309 19.70 -5.80 22.22
N ASP A 310 19.90 -6.66 23.21
CA ASP A 310 19.72 -6.33 24.63
C ASP A 310 20.55 -5.11 25.04
N GLU A 311 21.74 -4.94 24.45
CA GLU A 311 22.61 -3.79 24.69
C GLU A 311 21.98 -2.46 24.20
N GLN A 312 21.27 -2.49 23.06
CA GLN A 312 20.56 -1.31 22.55
C GLN A 312 19.41 -0.92 23.47
N LEU A 313 18.62 -1.91 23.92
CA LEU A 313 17.53 -1.68 24.87
C LEU A 313 18.08 -1.18 26.21
N PHE A 314 19.10 -1.83 26.75
CA PHE A 314 19.76 -1.42 27.99
C PHE A 314 20.32 0.00 27.89
N TYR A 315 20.95 0.36 26.76
CA TYR A 315 21.45 1.72 26.53
C TYR A 315 20.32 2.74 26.57
N LEU A 316 19.23 2.53 25.84
CA LEU A 316 18.07 3.43 25.78
C LEU A 316 17.37 3.53 27.15
N MET A 317 17.20 2.41 27.85
CA MET A 317 16.63 2.37 29.19
C MET A 317 17.51 3.07 30.23
N SER A 318 18.84 2.99 30.10
CA SER A 318 19.75 3.73 30.97
C SER A 318 19.67 5.26 30.78
N ARG A 319 19.03 5.73 29.69
CA ARG A 319 18.68 7.15 29.47
C ARG A 319 17.31 7.55 30.03
N GLY A 320 16.65 6.65 30.77
CA GLY A 320 15.39 6.93 31.46
C GLY A 320 14.14 6.55 30.67
N LEU A 321 14.28 5.87 29.53
CA LEU A 321 13.16 5.32 28.77
C LEU A 321 12.67 4.02 29.41
N THR A 322 11.36 3.77 29.37
CA THR A 322 10.84 2.45 29.64
C THR A 322 11.26 1.47 28.53
N GLN A 323 11.21 0.16 28.81
CA GLN A 323 11.50 -0.85 27.79
C GLN A 323 10.58 -0.71 26.57
N GLU A 324 9.29 -0.41 26.78
CA GLU A 324 8.32 -0.14 25.70
C GLU A 324 8.73 1.08 24.85
N GLN A 325 9.13 2.18 25.50
CA GLN A 325 9.60 3.38 24.80
C GLN A 325 10.88 3.13 24.01
N ALA A 326 11.83 2.39 24.60
CA ALA A 326 13.08 2.02 23.95
C ALA A 326 12.82 1.16 22.69
N MET A 327 11.95 0.16 22.81
CA MET A 327 11.55 -0.70 21.69
C MET A 327 10.83 0.10 20.60
N GLY A 328 9.89 0.96 20.97
CA GLY A 328 9.21 1.87 20.05
C GLY A 328 10.17 2.76 19.27
N MET A 329 11.22 3.29 19.91
CA MET A 329 12.25 4.09 19.22
C MET A 329 13.04 3.27 18.19
N VAL A 330 13.43 2.04 18.51
CA VAL A 330 14.14 1.15 17.58
C VAL A 330 13.26 0.82 16.38
N VAL A 331 11.98 0.47 16.63
CA VAL A 331 11.01 0.17 15.57
C VAL A 331 10.74 1.38 14.68
N ASN A 332 10.56 2.58 15.26
CA ASN A 332 10.36 3.82 14.51
C ASN A 332 11.59 4.17 13.63
N GLY A 333 12.81 3.96 14.15
CA GLY A 333 14.02 4.10 13.35
C GLY A 333 14.12 3.08 12.22
N PHE A 334 13.63 1.86 12.45
CA PHE A 334 13.62 0.80 11.44
C PHE A 334 12.68 1.12 10.27
N ILE A 335 11.50 1.70 10.54
CA ILE A 335 10.48 2.04 9.53
C ILE A 335 10.60 3.46 8.97
N GLU A 336 11.60 4.24 9.41
CA GLU A 336 11.86 5.63 9.00
C GLU A 336 11.84 5.87 7.48
N PRO A 337 12.39 4.96 6.63
CA PRO A 337 12.38 5.19 5.19
C PRO A 337 10.98 5.34 4.61
N VAL A 338 9.97 4.72 5.25
CA VAL A 338 8.57 4.78 4.82
C VAL A 338 7.87 5.98 5.43
N THR A 339 8.09 6.26 6.72
CA THR A 339 7.44 7.42 7.35
C THR A 339 7.86 8.74 6.72
N ARG A 340 9.07 8.82 6.14
CA ARG A 340 9.55 10.00 5.41
C ARG A 340 8.89 10.27 4.07
N THR A 341 8.27 9.25 3.46
CA THR A 341 7.55 9.42 2.19
C THR A 341 6.08 9.77 2.41
N LEU A 342 5.59 9.70 3.65
CA LEU A 342 4.22 10.04 4.01
C LEU A 342 4.07 11.54 4.28
N PRO A 343 2.93 12.15 3.94
CA PRO A 343 2.60 13.48 4.45
C PRO A 343 2.60 13.51 5.98
N MET A 344 2.84 14.68 6.56
CA MET A 344 3.08 14.84 7.99
C MET A 344 1.94 14.28 8.85
N GLU A 345 0.67 14.51 8.46
CA GLU A 345 -0.48 13.98 9.19
C GLU A 345 -0.45 12.44 9.28
N TYR A 346 -0.14 11.77 8.17
CA TYR A 346 -0.09 10.31 8.07
C TYR A 346 1.15 9.72 8.74
N ALA A 347 2.29 10.40 8.66
CA ALA A 347 3.51 9.98 9.34
C ALA A 347 3.32 9.96 10.88
N VAL A 348 2.60 10.95 11.42
CA VAL A 348 2.25 11.02 12.85
C VAL A 348 1.25 9.93 13.21
N GLU A 349 0.20 9.73 12.40
CA GLU A 349 -0.77 8.66 12.61
C GLU A 349 -0.10 7.28 12.61
N TRP A 350 0.75 7.00 11.62
CA TRP A 350 1.51 5.76 11.50
C TRP A 350 2.38 5.49 12.72
N SER A 351 3.14 6.49 13.17
CA SER A 351 4.02 6.36 14.34
C SER A 351 3.21 6.02 15.60
N ARG A 352 2.05 6.66 15.78
CA ARG A 352 1.14 6.36 16.90
C ARG A 352 0.50 4.98 16.79
N LEU A 353 0.15 4.54 15.57
CA LEU A 353 -0.39 3.20 15.35
C LEU A 353 0.63 2.13 15.74
N ILE A 354 1.89 2.31 15.39
CA ILE A 354 2.98 1.41 15.79
C ILE A 354 3.15 1.42 17.31
N GLU A 355 3.17 2.58 17.96
CA GLU A 355 3.23 2.68 19.42
C GLU A 355 2.07 1.94 20.10
N LEU A 356 0.84 2.06 19.58
CA LEU A 356 -0.32 1.33 20.09
C LEU A 356 -0.21 -0.20 19.93
N GLN A 357 0.45 -0.68 18.87
CA GLN A 357 0.74 -2.11 18.72
C GLN A 357 1.85 -2.58 19.67
N MET A 358 2.64 -1.64 20.22
CA MET A 358 3.65 -1.88 21.25
C MET A 358 3.11 -1.71 22.68
N GLU A 359 1.92 -1.13 22.89
CA GLU A 359 1.33 -1.03 24.23
C GLU A 359 0.87 -2.40 24.75
N GLY A 360 1.28 -2.78 25.97
CA GLY A 360 0.94 -4.09 26.55
C GLY A 360 1.94 -5.19 26.22
N SER A 361 3.13 -4.80 25.73
CA SER A 361 4.26 -5.70 25.43
C SER A 361 4.97 -6.27 26.66
N VAL A 362 4.48 -5.95 27.86
CA VAL A 362 5.03 -6.44 29.12
C VAL A 362 4.28 -7.71 29.51
N GLY A 363 4.81 -8.84 29.02
CA GLY A 363 4.70 -10.15 29.66
C GLY A 363 6.00 -10.43 30.40
#